data_AF-A0A966VXM5-F1
#
_entry.id   AF-A0A966VXM5-F1
#
_cell.length_a   1.000
_cell.length_b   1.000
_cell.length_c   1.000
_cell.angle_alpha   90.00
_cell.angle_beta   90.00
_cell.angle_gamma   90.00
#
_symmetry.space_group_name_H-M   'P 1'
#
loop_
_entity.id
_entity.type
_entity.pdbx_description
1 polymer ?
#
loop_
_entity_poly.entity_id
_entity_poly.type
_entity_poly.pdbx_seq_one_letter_code
_entity_poly.pdbx_strand_id
1 'polypeptide(L)' 'MSRKPTNPWFSQVEPAQVVEDPEAFNWDLDTDFLVVGSGAAGASAAAEATAQGLRVT' A
#
# COMPACT_ATOMS: atom_id res chain seq x y z
N MET A 1 27.27 -10.86 -13.91
CA MET A 1 27.10 -11.29 -12.51
C MET A 1 25.95 -10.51 -11.91
N SER A 2 24.77 -11.13 -11.74
CA SER A 2 23.60 -10.48 -11.13
C SER A 2 23.49 -10.93 -9.67
N ARG A 3 23.57 -9.99 -8.72
CA ARG A 3 23.37 -10.26 -7.29
C ARG A 3 21.89 -10.52 -7.06
N LYS A 4 21.48 -11.79 -7.00
CA LYS A 4 20.16 -12.16 -6.47
C LYS A 4 20.12 -11.77 -4.99
N PRO A 5 19.09 -11.07 -4.50
CA PRO A 5 18.90 -10.89 -3.06
C PRO A 5 18.73 -12.27 -2.42
N THR A 6 19.52 -12.60 -1.42
CA THR A 6 19.64 -13.96 -0.87
C THR A 6 18.64 -14.31 0.21
N ASN A 7 17.75 -13.40 0.62
CA ASN A 7 16.68 -13.71 1.59
C ASN A 7 15.31 -13.32 1.01
N PRO A 8 14.48 -14.28 0.58
CA PRO A 8 13.05 -14.02 0.43
C PRO A 8 12.48 -13.62 1.80
N TRP A 9 11.86 -12.44 1.88
CA TRP A 9 11.13 -12.01 3.06
C TRP A 9 9.84 -12.84 3.18
N PHE A 10 9.95 -13.99 3.83
CA PHE A 10 8.80 -14.76 4.29
C PHE A 10 8.42 -14.21 5.65
N SER A 11 7.61 -13.15 5.67
CA SER A 11 6.93 -12.76 6.91
C SER A 11 6.11 -13.95 7.38
N GLN A 12 6.28 -14.38 8.64
CA GLN A 12 5.20 -15.14 9.26
C GLN A 12 3.97 -14.25 9.17
N VAL A 13 2.92 -14.74 8.50
CA VAL A 13 1.67 -13.97 8.39
C VAL A 13 1.08 -13.95 9.79
N GLU A 14 1.17 -12.81 10.47
CA GLU A 14 0.55 -12.61 11.78
C GLU A 14 -0.98 -12.48 11.61
N PRO A 15 -1.77 -12.82 12.64
CA PRO A 15 -3.21 -12.59 12.61
C PRO A 15 -3.54 -11.12 12.36
N ALA A 16 -4.59 -10.86 11.58
CA ALA A 16 -5.07 -9.51 11.37
C ALA A 16 -5.48 -8.88 12.71
N GLN A 17 -4.96 -7.69 13.00
CA GLN A 17 -5.44 -6.90 14.11
C GLN A 17 -6.82 -6.35 13.76
N VAL A 18 -7.80 -6.58 14.63
CA VAL A 18 -9.14 -5.99 14.52
C VAL A 18 -9.09 -4.62 15.19
N VAL A 19 -9.47 -3.59 14.44
CA VAL A 19 -9.57 -2.22 14.95
C VAL A 19 -11.06 -1.91 15.15
N GLU A 20 -11.47 -1.68 16.40
CA GLU A 20 -12.86 -1.36 16.74
C GLU A 20 -13.18 0.14 16.62
N ASP A 21 -12.15 0.99 16.76
CA ASP A 21 -12.24 2.45 16.64
C ASP A 21 -11.23 2.94 15.59
N PRO A 22 -11.69 3.49 14.44
CA PRO A 22 -10.79 3.98 13.40
C PRO A 22 -9.92 5.16 13.85
N GLU A 23 -10.31 5.89 14.88
CA GLU A 23 -9.56 7.04 15.42
C GLU A 23 -8.52 6.63 16.46
N ALA A 24 -8.46 5.34 16.84
CA ALA A 24 -7.47 4.83 17.79
C ALA A 24 -6.03 4.84 17.25
N PHE A 25 -5.85 5.05 15.94
CA PHE A 25 -4.55 5.08 15.28
C PHE A 25 -4.41 6.34 14.44
N ASN A 26 -3.28 7.02 14.62
CA ASN A 26 -2.88 8.11 13.74
C ASN A 26 -2.06 7.53 12.59
N TRP A 27 -2.44 7.88 11.36
CA TRP A 27 -1.66 7.55 10.18
C TRP A 27 -0.55 8.58 10.00
N ASP A 28 0.65 8.11 9.63
CA ASP A 28 1.79 8.99 9.36
C ASP A 28 1.63 9.82 8.07
N LEU A 29 0.62 9.50 7.26
CA LEU A 29 0.38 10.10 5.96
C LEU A 29 -1.11 10.30 5.69
N ASP A 30 -1.42 11.43 5.06
CA ASP A 30 -2.74 11.79 4.54
C ASP A 30 -2.72 11.77 3.01
N THR A 31 -3.76 11.20 2.41
CA THR A 31 -3.88 11.03 0.95
C THR A 31 -5.34 11.05 0.53
N ASP A 32 -5.61 11.40 -0.72
CA ASP A 32 -6.97 11.42 -1.25
C ASP A 32 -7.37 10.03 -1.79
N PHE A 33 -6.38 9.21 -2.17
CA PHE A 33 -6.60 7.86 -2.71
C PHE A 33 -5.42 6.93 -2.38
N LEU A 34 -5.68 5.79 -1.74
CA LEU A 34 -4.67 4.78 -1.39
C LEU A 34 -4.77 3.55 -2.29
N VAL A 35 -3.66 3.15 -2.92
CA VAL A 35 -3.57 1.92 -3.72
C VAL A 35 -2.74 0.86 -2.99
N VAL A 36 -3.42 -0.19 -2.52
CA VAL A 36 -2.73 -1.34 -1.92
C VAL A 36 -2.36 -2.34 -3.03
N GLY A 37 -1.11 -2.28 -3.48
CA GLY A 37 -0.49 -3.23 -4.41
C GLY A 37 -0.15 -2.63 -5.78
N SER A 38 1.12 -2.73 -6.18
CA SER A 38 1.66 -2.11 -7.41
C SER A 38 1.63 -3.05 -8.64
N GLY A 39 0.57 -3.85 -8.77
CA GLY A 39 0.31 -4.63 -9.99
C GLY A 39 -0.28 -3.77 -11.11
N ALA A 40 -0.59 -4.38 -12.26
CA ALA A 40 -1.20 -3.66 -13.38
C ALA A 40 -2.51 -2.95 -12.98
N ALA A 41 -3.35 -3.60 -12.17
CA ALA A 41 -4.58 -2.99 -11.68
C ALA A 41 -4.32 -1.77 -10.79
N GLY A 42 -3.40 -1.87 -9.84
CA GLY A 42 -3.06 -0.77 -8.94
C GLY A 42 -2.42 0.41 -9.67
N ALA A 43 -1.50 0.14 -10.59
CA ALA A 43 -0.88 1.17 -11.42
C ALA A 43 -1.91 1.90 -12.30
N SER A 44 -2.85 1.17 -12.92
CA SER A 44 -3.92 1.78 -13.71
C SER A 44 -4.87 2.63 -12.85
N ALA A 45 -5.23 2.14 -11.66
CA ALA A 45 -6.06 2.89 -10.71
C ALA A 45 -5.36 4.18 -10.24
N ALA A 46 -4.07 4.10 -9.90
CA ALA A 46 -3.27 5.26 -9.52
C ALA A 46 -3.16 6.29 -10.64
N ALA A 47 -2.95 5.83 -11.88
CA ALA A 47 -2.84 6.71 -13.05
C ALA A 47 -4.13 7.47 -13.30
N GLU A 48 -5.27 6.78 -13.26
CA GLU A 48 -6.60 7.41 -13.42
C GLU A 48 -6.90 8.40 -12.27
N ALA A 49 -6.67 8.01 -11.02
CA ALA A 49 -6.88 8.89 -9.86
C ALA A 49 -6.01 10.16 -9.94
N THR A 50 -4.76 10.02 -10.37
CA THR A 50 -3.85 11.15 -10.58
C THR A 50 -4.35 12.05 -11.72
N ALA A 51 -4.88 11.48 -12.81
CA ALA A 51 -5.46 12.24 -13.92
C ALA A 51 -6.70 13.06 -13.50
N GLN A 52 -7.41 12.62 -12.46
CA GLN A 52 -8.51 13.35 -11.82
C GLN A 52 -8.04 14.39 -10.79
N GLY A 53 -6.73 14.51 -10.56
CA GLY A 53 -6.13 15.50 -9.66
C GLY A 53 -6.03 15.09 -8.19
N LEU A 54 -6.21 13.80 -7.87
CA LEU A 54 -6.09 13.28 -6.51
C LEU A 54 -4.63 13.09 -6.10
N ARG A 55 -4.30 13.33 -4.82
CA ARG A 55 -3.04 12.84 -4.23
C ARG A 55 -3.17 11.32 -4.02
N VAL A 56 -2.25 10.56 -4.59
CA VAL A 56 -2.24 9.09 -4.55
C VAL A 56 -1.05 8.59 -3.74
N THR A 57 -1.27 7.56 -2.92
CA THR A 57 -0.22 6.81 -2.20
C THR A 57 -0.26 5.34 -2.57
#